data_AF-A0A975LBW8-F1
#
_entry.id   AF-A0A975LBW8-F1
#
_cell.length_a   1.000
_cell.length_b   1.000
_cell.length_c   1.000
_cell.angle_alpha   90.00
_cell.angle_beta   90.00
_cell.angle_gamma   90.00
#
_symmetry.space_group_name_H-M   'P 1'
#
loop_
_entity.id
_entity.type
_entity.pdbx_description
1 polymer ?
#
loop_
_entity_poly.entity_id
_entity_poly.type
_entity_poly.pdbx_seq_one_letter_code
_entity_poly.pdbx_strand_id
1 'polypeptide(L)' 'MTPDAEDRFFSLGGHSLLVPEVIVRIRDELGVETRADDHMTDPALAELSFLVESLSGETDEPERTTGTPRSTPIQPERVR' A
#
# COMPACT_ATOMS: atom_id res chain seq x y z
N MET A 1 8.49 22.09 -10.54
CA MET A 1 7.71 21.31 -11.52
C MET A 1 7.30 20.05 -10.79
N THR A 2 6.01 19.83 -10.59
CA THR A 2 5.51 18.56 -10.02
C THR A 2 5.45 17.56 -11.17
N PRO A 3 5.93 16.32 -11.01
CA PRO A 3 5.80 15.32 -12.07
C PRO A 3 4.33 14.97 -12.30
N ASP A 4 4.02 14.56 -13.53
CA ASP A 4 2.72 14.07 -13.95
C ASP A 4 2.58 12.56 -13.69
N ALA A 5 1.35 12.04 -13.73
CA ALA A 5 1.08 10.62 -13.45
C ALA A 5 1.68 9.69 -14.52
N GLU A 6 1.82 10.18 -15.75
CA GLU A 6 2.43 9.46 -16.87
C GLU A 6 3.97 9.60 -16.91
N ASP A 7 4.55 10.46 -16.07
CA ASP A 7 6.00 10.59 -15.99
C ASP A 7 6.63 9.30 -15.46
N ARG A 8 7.88 9.08 -15.87
CA ARG A 8 8.66 7.92 -15.44
C ARG A 8 9.80 8.36 -14.56
N PHE A 9 10.10 7.57 -13.53
CA PHE A 9 11.17 7.86 -12.58
C PHE A 9 12.51 8.16 -13.27
N PHE A 10 12.91 7.35 -14.25
CA PHE A 10 14.17 7.58 -14.97
C PHE A 10 14.12 8.79 -15.92
N SER A 11 12.93 9.14 -16.43
CA SER A 11 12.74 10.34 -17.27
C SER A 11 12.84 11.65 -16.48
N LEU A 12 12.54 11.60 -15.18
CA LEU A 12 12.65 12.74 -14.26
C LEU A 12 14.07 12.94 -13.70
N GLY A 13 15.04 12.15 -14.16
CA GLY A 13 16.41 12.16 -13.66
C GLY A 13 16.68 11.19 -12.51
N GLY A 14 15.73 10.30 -12.20
CA GLY A 14 16.01 9.13 -11.40
C GLY A 14 17.06 8.26 -12.09
N HIS A 15 17.92 7.61 -11.33
CA HIS A 15 18.89 6.65 -11.86
C HIS A 15 18.93 5.41 -10.97
N SER A 16 19.42 4.30 -11.52
CA SER A 16 19.39 2.97 -10.90
C SER A 16 19.95 2.92 -9.47
N LEU A 17 20.88 3.82 -9.12
CA LEU A 17 21.45 3.94 -7.78
C LEU A 17 20.46 4.51 -6.73
N LEU A 18 19.41 5.20 -7.17
CA LEU A 18 18.36 5.74 -6.30
C LEU A 18 17.22 4.75 -6.07
N VAL A 19 17.09 3.70 -6.89
CA VAL A 19 16.06 2.66 -6.72
C VAL A 19 16.10 2.03 -5.32
N PRO A 20 17.27 1.63 -4.75
CA PRO A 20 17.34 1.14 -3.39
C PRO A 20 16.85 2.14 -2.34
N GLU A 21 17.14 3.43 -2.54
CA GLU A 21 16.70 4.50 -1.62
C GLU A 21 15.18 4.68 -1.69
N VAL A 22 14.60 4.65 -2.89
CA VAL A 22 13.14 4.70 -3.09
C VAL A 22 12.47 3.51 -2.42
N ILE A 23 12.99 2.29 -2.58
CA ILE A 23 12.44 1.08 -1.94
C ILE A 23 12.45 1.22 -0.42
N VAL A 24 13.57 1.67 0.16
CA VAL A 24 13.68 1.88 1.62
C VAL A 24 12.66 2.92 2.09
N ARG A 25 12.48 4.00 1.33
CA ARG A 25 11.58 5.08 1.67
C ARG A 25 10.10 4.70 1.57
N ILE A 26 9.72 3.95 0.53
CA ILE A 26 8.37 3.38 0.41
C ILE A 26 8.08 2.48 1.62
N ARG A 27 9.04 1.64 2.03
CA ARG A 27 8.86 0.80 3.22
C ARG A 27 8.75 1.61 4.52
N ASP A 28 9.59 2.63 4.69
CA ASP A 28 9.61 3.44 5.93
C ASP A 28 8.36 4.34 6.06
N GLU A 29 7.92 4.95 4.96
CA GLU A 29 6.77 5.88 4.97
C GLU A 29 5.42 5.17 4.81
N LEU A 30 5.35 4.09 4.01
CA LEU A 30 4.09 3.43 3.65
C LEU A 30 3.96 2.01 4.20
N GLY A 31 5.03 1.44 4.78
CA GLY A 31 5.01 0.06 5.30
C GLY A 31 5.00 -1.03 4.21
N VAL A 32 5.21 -0.66 2.95
CA VAL A 32 5.13 -1.56 1.79
C VAL A 32 6.52 -1.93 1.28
N GLU A 33 6.75 -3.20 0.97
CA GLU A 33 8.00 -3.64 0.37
C GLU A 33 7.84 -3.95 -1.14
N THR A 34 8.44 -3.12 -1.99
CA THR A 34 8.51 -3.30 -3.45
C THR A 34 9.85 -3.90 -3.88
N ARG A 35 9.92 -4.61 -5.00
CA ARG A 35 11.18 -5.22 -5.51
C ARG A 35 11.88 -4.31 -6.50
N ALA A 36 13.20 -4.43 -6.62
CA ALA A 36 13.97 -3.65 -7.60
C ALA A 36 13.49 -3.87 -9.05
N ASP A 37 13.09 -5.09 -9.40
CA ASP A 37 12.53 -5.41 -10.72
C ASP A 37 11.29 -4.57 -11.05
N ASP A 38 10.45 -4.26 -10.06
CA ASP A 38 9.25 -3.44 -10.26
C ASP A 38 9.60 -2.02 -10.74
N HIS A 39 10.72 -1.47 -10.25
CA HIS A 39 11.20 -0.13 -10.64
C HIS A 39 11.98 -0.17 -11.97
N MET A 40 12.73 -1.26 -12.23
CA MET A 40 13.57 -1.38 -13.42
C MET A 40 12.79 -1.58 -14.72
N THR A 41 11.50 -1.94 -14.63
CA THR A 41 10.60 -1.95 -15.79
C THR A 41 10.23 -0.55 -16.30
N ASP A 42 10.74 0.51 -15.64
CA ASP A 42 10.45 1.92 -15.92
C ASP A 42 8.94 2.22 -16.04
N PRO A 43 8.14 1.81 -15.04
CA PRO A 43 6.72 2.10 -15.02
C PRO A 43 6.46 3.62 -14.91
N ALA A 44 5.28 4.03 -15.37
CA ALA A 44 4.77 5.36 -15.06
C ALA A 44 4.51 5.50 -13.54
N LEU A 45 4.56 6.72 -13.01
CA LEU A 45 4.29 6.98 -11.60
C LEU A 45 2.88 6.49 -11.18
N ALA A 46 1.89 6.57 -12.08
CA ALA A 46 0.55 6.02 -11.86
C ALA A 46 0.57 4.49 -11.61
N GLU A 47 1.34 3.76 -12.41
CA GLU A 47 1.44 2.30 -12.31
C GLU A 47 2.18 1.89 -11.03
N LEU A 48 3.22 2.63 -10.62
CA LEU A 48 3.88 2.44 -9.33
C LEU A 48 2.96 2.69 -8.15
N SER A 49 2.14 3.75 -8.21
CA SER A 49 1.13 4.03 -7.17
C SER A 49 0.19 2.84 -7.01
N PHE A 50 -0.38 2.37 -8.13
CA PHE A 50 -1.28 1.23 -8.13
C PHE A 50 -0.63 -0.03 -7.55
N LEU A 51 0.62 -0.31 -7.91
CA LEU A 51 1.38 -1.43 -7.35
C LEU A 51 1.52 -1.30 -5.83
N VAL A 52 1.93 -0.14 -5.33
CA VAL A 52 2.10 0.12 -3.90
C VAL A 52 0.78 -0.01 -3.15
N GLU A 53 -0.31 0.52 -3.69
CA GLU A 53 -1.66 0.41 -3.13
C GLU A 53 -2.13 -1.05 -3.07
N SER A 54 -1.88 -1.83 -4.13
CA SER A 54 -2.22 -3.27 -4.17
C SER A 54 -1.46 -4.08 -3.12
N LEU A 55 -0.18 -3.77 -2.90
CA LEU A 55 0.64 -4.44 -1.88
C LEU A 55 0.27 -4.00 -0.45
N SER A 56 -0.19 -2.75 -0.29
CA SER A 56 -0.71 -2.23 0.98
C SER A 56 -2.01 -2.93 1.38
N GLY A 57 -2.91 -3.13 0.42
CA GLY A 57 -4.21 -3.78 0.63
C GLY A 57 -4.11 -5.27 0.95
N GLU A 58 -2.98 -5.92 0.67
CA GLU A 58 -2.71 -7.30 1.09
C GLU A 58 -2.20 -7.38 2.55
N THR A 59 -1.77 -6.25 3.11
CA THR A 59 -1.40 -6.11 4.54
C THR A 59 -2.57 -5.62 5.40
N ASP A 60 -3.56 -4.94 4.79
CA ASP A 60 -4.81 -4.52 5.43
C ASP A 60 -5.95 -5.53 5.14
N GLU A 61 -5.88 -6.72 5.72
CA GLU A 61 -7.10 -7.40 6.15
C GLU A 61 -7.15 -7.34 7.68
N PRO A 62 -8.09 -6.56 8.22
CA PRO A 62 -9.08 -7.24 9.03
C PRO A 62 -10.48 -6.78 8.61
N GLU A 63 -11.24 -7.74 8.10
CA GLU A 63 -12.70 -7.76 8.23
C GLU A 63 -13.46 -6.53 7.71
N ARG A 64 -14.10 -6.69 6.55
CA ARG A 64 -15.41 -6.05 6.34
C ARG A 64 -16.43 -6.63 7.33
N THR A 65 -16.31 -6.28 8.61
CA THR A 65 -17.46 -6.22 9.51
C THR A 65 -18.26 -4.99 9.10
N THR A 66 -19.01 -5.12 8.02
CA THR A 66 -20.16 -4.25 7.78
C THR A 66 -21.09 -4.46 8.96
N GLY A 67 -21.05 -3.51 9.89
CA GLY A 67 -21.99 -3.44 10.98
C GLY A 67 -23.42 -3.45 10.47
N THR A 68 -24.21 -4.39 10.98
CA THR A 68 -25.62 -4.16 11.28
C THR A 68 -25.84 -4.62 12.71
N PRO A 69 -26.19 -3.73 13.64
CA PRO A 69 -26.47 -4.11 15.01
C PRO A 69 -27.82 -4.84 15.01
N ARG A 70 -27.83 -6.15 15.30
CA ARG A 70 -29.07 -6.84 15.65
C ARG A 70 -29.03 -7.21 17.12
N SER A 71 -29.78 -6.41 17.88
CA SER A 71 -30.14 -6.56 19.28
C SER A 71 -30.51 -7.99 19.67
N THR A 72 -30.03 -8.45 20.83
CA THR A 72 -30.85 -8.74 22.03
C THR A 72 -29.90 -9.01 23.20
N PRO A 73 -30.10 -8.39 24.39
CA PRO A 73 -29.33 -8.74 25.57
C PRO A 73 -29.80 -10.11 26.07
N ILE A 74 -28.95 -11.14 25.95
CA ILE A 74 -29.19 -12.40 26.67
C ILE A 74 -28.77 -12.15 28.13
N GLN A 75 -29.77 -12.01 28.99
CA GLN A 75 -29.60 -11.68 30.40
C GLN A 75 -28.79 -12.76 31.16
N PRO A 76 -28.04 -12.37 32.21
CA PRO A 76 -27.24 -13.29 33.00
C PRO A 76 -28.11 -13.94 34.08
N GLU A 77 -28.40 -15.24 33.98
CA GLU A 77 -29.13 -15.96 35.03
C GLU A 77 -28.32 -17.18 35.52
N ARG A 78 -27.45 -16.88 36.51
CA ARG A 78 -27.23 -17.60 37.77
C ARG A 78 -26.55 -18.99 37.75
N VAL A 79 -25.31 -19.01 38.28
CA VAL A 79 -24.88 -19.78 39.47
C VAL A 79 -25.84 -20.94 39.84
N ARG A 80 -25.48 -22.21 39.73
CA ARG A 80 -24.43 -22.94 40.46
C ARG A 80 -24.32 -24.36 39.89
#